data_AF-A0A9N9MIB1-F1
#
_entry.id   AF-A0A9N9MIB1-F1
#
_cell.length_a   1.000
_cell.length_b   1.000
_cell.length_c   1.000
_cell.angle_alpha   90.00
_cell.angle_beta   90.00
_cell.angle_gamma   90.00
#
_symmetry.space_group_name_H-M   'P 1'
#
loop_
_entity.id
_entity.type
_entity.pdbx_description
1 polymer ?
#
loop_
_entity_poly.entity_id
_entity_poly.type
_entity_poly.pdbx_seq_one_letter_code
_entity_poly.pdbx_strand_id
1 'polypeptide(L)'
;MSKVPQQLDASPEALEITEWKVQRRQQLREEFLKLKTDPFKHASGASGSVFDPAILRFQSIGVNYYDYFKPTGKMVLRGIGLIVVPMFGFAYLLKRSRGKIEASYRRGEVSYRDRNSKFV
;
A
#
# COMPACT_ATOMS: atom_id res chain seq x y z
N MET A 1 -23.18 -14.94 -20.50
CA MET A 1 -21.91 -15.08 -21.23
C MET A 1 -20.80 -15.39 -20.24
N SER A 2 -20.37 -16.64 -20.16
CA SER A 2 -19.18 -17.01 -19.39
C SER A 2 -17.96 -16.43 -20.09
N LYS A 3 -17.11 -15.71 -19.36
CA LYS A 3 -15.84 -15.24 -19.92
C LYS A 3 -14.93 -16.47 -20.04
N VAL A 4 -14.65 -16.88 -21.28
CA VAL A 4 -13.61 -17.87 -21.57
C VAL A 4 -12.30 -17.31 -21.01
N PRO A 5 -11.47 -18.10 -20.30
CA PRO A 5 -10.18 -17.62 -19.85
C PRO A 5 -9.35 -17.17 -21.05
N GLN A 6 -8.69 -16.03 -20.95
CA GLN A 6 -7.98 -15.36 -22.07
C GLN A 6 -6.96 -16.26 -22.79
N GLN A 7 -6.49 -17.32 -22.15
CA GLN A 7 -5.57 -18.32 -22.70
C GLN A 7 -6.21 -19.31 -23.68
N LEU A 8 -7.53 -19.47 -23.62
CA LEU A 8 -8.31 -20.39 -24.46
C LEU A 8 -9.12 -19.64 -25.53
N ASP A 9 -9.00 -18.32 -25.59
CA ASP A 9 -9.69 -17.48 -26.56
C ASP A 9 -8.92 -17.49 -27.89
N ALA A 10 -9.50 -18.14 -28.90
CA ALA A 10 -8.92 -18.28 -30.24
C ALA A 10 -9.37 -17.17 -31.21
N SER A 11 -9.99 -16.10 -30.70
CA SER A 11 -10.31 -14.92 -31.50
C SER A 11 -9.04 -14.33 -32.14
N PRO A 12 -9.08 -13.92 -33.42
CA PRO A 12 -7.92 -13.34 -34.10
C PRO A 12 -7.35 -12.12 -33.36
N GLU A 13 -8.20 -11.27 -32.77
CA GLU A 13 -7.76 -10.12 -31.97
C GLU A 13 -6.99 -10.53 -30.71
N ALA A 14 -7.41 -11.62 -30.06
CA ALA A 14 -6.76 -12.12 -28.85
C ALA A 14 -5.36 -12.70 -29.15
N LEU A 15 -5.20 -13.29 -30.33
CA LEU A 15 -3.92 -13.80 -30.83
C LEU A 15 -2.95 -12.65 -31.07
N GLU A 16 -3.35 -11.60 -31.78
CA GLU A 16 -2.51 -10.41 -32.02
C GLU A 16 -2.01 -9.77 -30.72
N ILE A 17 -2.90 -9.61 -29.73
CA ILE A 17 -2.53 -9.08 -28.41
C ILE A 17 -1.52 -9.99 -27.70
N THR A 18 -1.66 -11.30 -27.85
CA THR A 18 -0.76 -12.29 -27.22
C THR A 18 0.61 -12.24 -27.88
N GLU A 19 0.67 -12.22 -29.20
CA GLU A 19 1.91 -12.07 -29.97
C GLU A 19 2.64 -10.79 -29.59
N TRP A 20 1.92 -9.67 -29.53
CA TRP A 20 2.50 -8.39 -29.12
C TRP A 20 3.07 -8.41 -27.70
N LYS A 21 2.39 -9.07 -26.73
CA LYS A 21 2.91 -9.25 -25.36
C LYS A 21 4.16 -10.13 -25.34
N VAL A 22 4.22 -11.17 -26.16
CA VAL A 22 5.36 -12.07 -26.28
C VAL A 22 6.56 -11.31 -26.87
N GLN A 23 6.36 -10.59 -27.98
CA GLN A 23 7.39 -9.77 -28.62
C GLN A 23 7.96 -8.73 -27.66
N ARG A 24 7.11 -7.99 -26.93
CA ARG A 24 7.56 -7.05 -25.91
C ARG A 24 8.40 -7.70 -24.82
N ARG A 25 8.00 -8.89 -24.35
CA ARG A 25 8.75 -9.61 -23.30
C ARG A 25 10.11 -10.08 -23.80
N GLN A 26 10.18 -10.53 -25.06
CA GLN A 26 11.43 -10.93 -25.70
C GLN A 26 12.39 -9.74 -25.79
N GLN A 27 11.92 -8.59 -26.29
CA GLN A 27 12.70 -7.35 -26.37
C GLN A 27 13.30 -6.95 -25.01
N LEU A 28 12.48 -6.87 -23.96
CA LEU A 28 12.95 -6.49 -22.62
C LEU A 28 13.93 -7.52 -22.03
N ARG A 29 13.74 -8.81 -22.34
CA ARG A 29 14.66 -9.88 -21.91
C ARG A 29 15.99 -9.77 -22.62
N GLU A 30 15.99 -9.48 -23.92
CA GLU A 30 17.20 -9.29 -24.72
C GLU A 30 18.02 -8.09 -24.22
N GLU A 31 17.36 -6.97 -23.95
CA GLU A 31 17.99 -5.79 -23.32
C GLU A 31 18.62 -6.13 -21.97
N PHE A 32 17.88 -6.83 -21.11
CA PHE A 32 18.39 -7.25 -19.80
C PHE A 32 19.58 -8.21 -19.92
N LEU A 33 19.50 -9.21 -20.80
CA LEU A 33 20.59 -10.15 -21.04
C LEU A 33 21.83 -9.41 -21.55
N LYS A 34 21.69 -8.50 -22.51
CA LYS A 34 22.78 -7.68 -23.03
C LYS A 34 23.50 -6.89 -21.94
N LEU A 35 22.75 -6.25 -21.04
CA LEU A 35 23.32 -5.47 -19.93
C LEU A 35 23.93 -6.38 -18.86
N LYS A 36 23.33 -7.55 -18.61
CA LYS A 36 23.80 -8.48 -17.59
C LYS A 36 25.03 -9.27 -18.03
N THR A 37 25.19 -9.60 -19.30
CA THR A 37 26.31 -10.40 -19.77
C THR A 37 27.54 -9.57 -20.16
N ASP A 38 27.45 -8.24 -20.16
CA ASP A 38 28.57 -7.34 -20.47
C ASP A 38 29.67 -7.40 -19.39
N PRO A 39 30.87 -7.95 -19.70
CA PRO A 39 31.94 -8.11 -18.71
C PRO A 39 32.58 -6.79 -18.29
N PHE A 40 32.59 -5.76 -19.15
CA PHE A 40 33.22 -4.47 -18.85
C PHE A 40 32.43 -3.67 -17.82
N LYS A 41 31.09 -3.83 -17.83
CA LYS A 41 30.21 -3.25 -16.82
C LYS A 41 30.53 -3.83 -15.44
N HIS A 42 30.63 -5.16 -15.32
CA HIS A 42 30.92 -5.84 -14.05
C HIS A 42 32.37 -5.62 -13.57
N ALA A 43 33.33 -5.55 -14.49
CA ALA A 43 34.75 -5.32 -14.15
C ALA A 43 35.04 -3.93 -13.58
N SER A 44 34.20 -2.93 -13.90
CA SER A 44 34.38 -1.54 -13.44
C SER A 44 34.13 -1.31 -11.94
N GLY A 45 33.71 -2.33 -11.17
CA GLY A 45 33.44 -2.23 -9.73
C GLY A 45 32.24 -1.36 -9.33
N ALA A 46 31.69 -0.58 -10.26
CA ALA A 46 30.54 0.31 -10.06
C ALA A 46 29.18 -0.40 -10.26
N SER A 47 29.15 -1.68 -10.64
CA SER A 47 27.98 -2.37 -11.16
C SER A 47 27.69 -3.66 -10.40
N GLY A 48 26.93 -3.57 -9.30
CA GLY A 48 26.37 -4.74 -8.62
C GLY A 48 25.01 -5.20 -9.17
N SER A 49 24.30 -4.34 -9.90
CA SER A 49 22.95 -4.61 -10.41
C SER A 49 22.66 -3.91 -11.74
N VAL A 50 21.83 -4.55 -12.57
CA VAL A 50 21.31 -3.93 -13.80
C VAL A 50 20.24 -2.91 -13.41
N PHE A 51 20.39 -1.67 -13.85
CA PHE A 51 19.42 -0.63 -13.62
C PHE A 51 18.16 -0.85 -14.49
N ASP A 52 17.00 -1.01 -13.84
CA ASP A 52 15.71 -1.12 -14.51
C ASP A 52 14.91 0.20 -14.39
N PRO A 53 14.66 0.92 -15.51
CA PRO A 53 13.88 2.14 -15.48
C PRO A 53 12.41 1.90 -15.10
N ALA A 54 11.86 0.69 -15.31
CA ALA A 54 10.49 0.38 -14.90
C ALA A 54 10.36 0.29 -13.38
N ILE A 55 11.33 -0.31 -12.69
CA ILE A 55 11.38 -0.33 -11.21
C ILE A 55 11.53 1.09 -10.67
N LEU A 56 12.44 1.90 -11.24
CA LEU A 56 12.60 3.27 -10.80
C LEU A 56 11.30 4.08 -10.98
N ARG A 57 10.62 3.95 -12.12
CA ARG A 57 9.32 4.62 -12.35
C ARG A 57 8.26 4.19 -11.36
N PHE A 58 8.19 2.89 -11.04
CA PHE A 58 7.26 2.38 -10.04
C PHE A 58 7.54 2.99 -8.66
N GLN A 59 8.80 3.05 -8.25
CA GLN A 59 9.21 3.68 -7.01
C GLN A 59 8.92 5.18 -7.00
N SER A 60 9.22 5.89 -8.10
CA SER A 60 9.00 7.33 -8.20
C SER A 60 7.52 7.70 -8.14
N ILE A 61 6.62 6.85 -8.66
CA ILE A 61 5.16 7.07 -8.55
C ILE A 61 4.71 7.07 -7.07
N GLY A 62 5.33 6.25 -6.22
CA GLY A 62 5.04 6.24 -4.79
C GLY A 62 5.42 7.55 -4.09
N VAL A 63 6.56 8.13 -4.48
CA VAL A 63 7.06 9.40 -3.93
C VAL A 63 6.26 10.60 -4.47
N ASN A 64 5.97 10.61 -5.77
CA ASN A 64 5.28 11.70 -6.45
C ASN A 64 3.75 11.58 -6.40
N TYR A 65 3.21 10.77 -5.49
CA TYR A 65 1.77 10.51 -5.40
C TYR A 65 0.95 11.79 -5.24
N TYR A 66 1.49 12.77 -4.51
CA TYR A 66 0.82 14.04 -4.25
C TYR A 66 0.56 14.85 -5.54
N ASP A 67 1.48 14.84 -6.49
CA ASP A 67 1.36 15.59 -7.75
C ASP A 67 0.23 15.06 -8.64
N TYR A 68 -0.09 13.77 -8.50
CA TYR A 68 -1.17 13.11 -9.25
C TYR A 68 -2.47 12.98 -8.46
N PHE A 69 -2.51 13.48 -7.22
CA PHE A 69 -3.69 13.36 -6.38
C PHE A 69 -4.83 14.25 -6.89
N LYS A 70 -6.00 13.65 -7.15
CA LYS A 70 -7.22 14.37 -7.54
C LYS A 70 -8.23 14.34 -6.39
N PRO A 71 -8.53 15.48 -5.74
CA PRO A 71 -9.49 15.52 -4.64
C PRO A 71 -10.90 15.25 -5.17
N THR A 72 -11.37 14.01 -5.00
CA THR A 72 -12.73 13.59 -5.35
C THR A 72 -13.53 13.41 -4.07
N GLY A 73 -14.85 13.67 -4.09
CA GLY A 73 -15.70 13.51 -2.89
C GLY A 73 -15.60 12.11 -2.23
N LYS A 74 -15.44 11.05 -3.04
CA LYS A 74 -15.20 9.69 -2.54
C LYS A 74 -13.89 9.56 -1.75
N MET A 75 -12.83 10.24 -2.16
CA MET A 75 -11.53 10.22 -1.47
C MET A 75 -11.58 11.02 -0.17
N VAL A 76 -12.27 12.16 -0.17
CA VAL A 76 -12.50 12.95 1.04
C VAL A 76 -13.27 12.14 2.08
N LEU A 77 -14.35 11.47 1.68
CA LEU A 77 -15.14 10.63 2.58
C LEU A 77 -14.32 9.48 3.18
N ARG A 78 -13.45 8.84 2.38
CA ARG A 78 -12.50 7.83 2.87
C ARG A 78 -11.50 8.41 3.86
N GLY A 79 -10.95 9.59 3.58
CA GLY A 79 -10.04 10.29 4.50
C GLY A 79 -10.70 10.60 5.83
N ILE A 80 -11.93 11.13 5.82
CA ILE A 80 -12.72 11.37 7.04
C ILE A 80 -12.97 10.05 7.78
N GLY A 81 -13.39 9.00 7.08
CA GLY A 81 -13.64 7.68 7.68
C GLY A 81 -12.40 7.06 8.34
N LEU A 82 -11.21 7.24 7.75
CA LEU A 82 -9.97 6.64 8.23
C LEU A 82 -9.24 7.47 9.29
N ILE A 83 -9.47 8.80 9.34
CA ILE A 83 -8.75 9.70 10.26
C ILE A 83 -9.68 10.19 11.35
N VAL A 84 -10.79 10.82 10.97
CA VAL A 84 -11.68 11.54 11.89
C VAL A 84 -12.43 10.53 12.77
N VAL A 85 -13.02 9.49 12.17
CA VAL A 85 -13.81 8.50 12.91
C VAL A 85 -13.02 7.79 14.01
N PRO A 86 -11.83 7.20 13.76
CA PRO A 86 -11.07 6.55 14.83
C PRO A 86 -10.58 7.53 15.89
N MET A 87 -10.22 8.77 15.51
CA MET A 87 -9.81 9.79 16.47
C MET A 87 -10.93 10.13 17.46
N PHE A 88 -12.12 10.46 16.95
CA PHE A 88 -13.27 10.79 17.81
C PHE A 88 -13.85 9.55 18.51
N GLY A 89 -13.82 8.39 17.85
CA GLY A 89 -14.24 7.11 18.44
C GLY A 89 -13.38 6.74 19.65
N PHE A 90 -12.05 6.85 19.52
CA PHE A 90 -11.14 6.59 20.63
C PHE A 90 -11.33 7.59 21.78
N ALA A 91 -11.47 8.89 21.47
CA ALA A 91 -11.73 9.91 22.48
C ALA A 91 -13.03 9.64 23.25
N TYR A 92 -14.10 9.23 22.56
CA TYR A 92 -15.37 8.86 23.18
C TYR A 92 -15.24 7.62 24.08
N LEU A 93 -14.57 6.57 23.60
CA LEU A 93 -14.33 5.36 24.38
C LEU A 93 -13.53 5.66 25.65
N LEU A 94 -12.50 6.52 25.54
CA LEU A 94 -11.70 6.95 26.67
C LEU A 94 -12.52 7.77 27.68
N LYS A 95 -13.34 8.72 27.21
CA LYS A 95 -14.22 9.49 28.09
C LYS A 95 -15.21 8.59 28.82
N ARG A 96 -15.80 7.61 28.11
CA ARG A 96 -16.75 6.66 28.66
C ARG A 96 -16.10 5.72 29.68
N SER A 97 -14.89 5.21 29.41
CA SER A 97 -14.18 4.33 30.35
C SER A 97 -13.81 5.09 31.63
N ARG A 98 -13.25 6.29 31.51
CA ARG A 98 -12.88 7.14 32.66
C ARG A 98 -14.10 7.53 33.49
N GLY A 99 -15.20 7.92 32.87
CA GLY A 99 -16.43 8.26 33.58
C GLY A 99 -17.03 7.06 34.34
N LYS A 100 -16.98 5.85 33.77
CA LYS A 100 -17.43 4.63 34.46
C LYS A 100 -16.57 4.32 35.69
N ILE A 101 -15.26 4.43 35.54
CA ILE A 101 -14.30 4.19 36.62
C ILE A 101 -14.52 5.20 37.76
N GLU A 102 -14.62 6.49 37.42
CA GLU A 102 -14.86 7.55 38.41
C GLU A 102 -16.20 7.37 39.14
N ALA A 103 -17.26 7.00 38.42
CA ALA A 103 -18.55 6.73 39.02
C ALA A 103 -18.51 5.53 39.98
N SER A 104 -17.73 4.48 39.67
CA SER A 104 -17.51 3.32 40.55
C SER A 104 -16.79 3.73 41.84
N TYR A 105 -15.80 4.62 41.74
CA TYR A 105 -15.12 5.18 42.91
C TYR A 105 -16.04 6.02 43.80
N ARG A 106 -16.95 6.82 43.21
CA ARG A 106 -17.93 7.63 43.95
C ARG A 106 -19.00 6.79 44.64
N ARG A 107 -19.40 5.65 44.04
CA ARG A 107 -20.35 4.70 44.65
C ARG A 107 -19.72 3.84 45.75
N GLY A 108 -18.39 3.83 45.88
CA GLY A 108 -17.68 3.03 46.88
C GLY A 108 -17.55 1.55 46.50
N GLU A 109 -17.81 1.18 45.24
CA GLU A 109 -17.67 -0.21 44.75
C GLU A 109 -16.21 -0.70 44.77
N VAL A 110 -15.25 0.23 44.67
CA VAL A 110 -13.82 -0.06 44.71
C VAL A 110 -13.20 0.51 45.97
N SER A 111 -12.58 -0.38 46.76
CA SER A 111 -11.86 -0.01 47.98
C SER A 111 -10.74 0.99 47.67
N TYR A 112 -10.38 1.86 48.61
CA TYR A 112 -9.29 2.82 48.40
C TYR A 112 -7.93 2.14 48.16
N ARG A 113 -7.76 0.88 48.58
CA ARG A 113 -6.55 0.10 48.34
C ARG A 113 -6.42 -0.32 46.88
N ASP A 114 -7.54 -0.58 46.20
CA ASP A 114 -7.57 -1.17 44.85
C ASP A 114 -7.74 -0.14 43.72
N ARG A 115 -7.65 1.16 44.03
CA ARG A 115 -7.75 2.23 43.03
C ARG A 115 -6.46 2.36 42.24
N ASN A 116 -6.59 2.39 40.92
CA ASN A 116 -5.49 2.75 40.03
C ASN A 116 -5.16 4.24 40.19
N SER A 117 -3.87 4.60 40.15
CA SER A 117 -3.37 5.99 40.28
C SER A 117 -3.71 6.67 41.61
N LYS A 118 -3.49 5.98 42.74
CA LYS A 118 -3.74 6.51 44.08
C LYS A 118 -2.80 7.65 44.51
N PHE A 119 -1.57 7.68 43.99
CA PHE A 119 -0.47 8.53 44.47
C PHE A 119 0.10 9.49 43.41
N VAL A 120 -0.63 9.67 42.30
CA VAL A 120 -0.25 10.56 41.19
C VAL A 120 -1.33 11.62 41.03
#